data_AF-A0A9P7WQD6-F1
#
_entry.id   AF-A0A9P7WQD6-F1
#
_cell.length_a   1.000
_cell.length_b   1.000
_cell.length_c   1.000
_cell.angle_alpha   90.00
_cell.angle_beta   90.00
_cell.angle_gamma   90.00
#
_symmetry.space_group_name_H-M   'P 1'
#
loop_
_entity.id
_entity.type
_entity.pdbx_description
1 polymer ?
#
loop_
_entity_poly.entity_id
_entity_poly.type
_entity_poly.pdbx_seq_one_letter_code
_entity_poly.pdbx_strand_id
1 'polypeptide(L)'
;MLLIATPASVKSVLLCGAEAQLIATIKGNGQPDKSVGAYRFLLLLSYAAFIFNASATLTSLLMIDRLGDIPKRARLRYRNHPPPLVRMDHLLEDYGVGGAWTWMKNHCLCSLVAGGWCMALQVFLWSFQQDATAVWIPTAILCVFGISLWFVFLKED
;
A
#
# COMPACT_ATOMS: atom_id res chain seq x y z
N MET A 1 6.92 -14.21 5.92
CA MET A 1 7.17 -13.68 4.55
C MET A 1 6.01 -13.85 3.58
N LEU A 2 5.48 -15.06 3.33
CA LEU A 2 4.20 -15.20 2.58
C LEU A 2 3.05 -14.44 3.28
N LEU A 3 3.12 -14.41 4.62
CA LEU A 3 2.27 -13.67 5.55
C LEU A 3 2.31 -12.13 5.38
N ILE A 4 3.23 -11.56 4.61
CA ILE A 4 3.32 -10.09 4.39
C ILE A 4 2.83 -9.73 2.99
N ALA A 5 3.18 -10.53 1.97
CA ALA A 5 2.82 -10.24 0.59
C ALA A 5 1.32 -10.47 0.29
N THR A 6 0.68 -11.47 0.91
CA THR A 6 -0.77 -11.68 0.73
C THR A 6 -1.63 -10.60 1.40
N PRO A 7 -1.38 -10.14 2.65
CA PRO A 7 -2.16 -9.03 3.18
C PRO A 7 -1.81 -7.71 2.50
N ALA A 8 -0.57 -7.49 2.02
CA ALA A 8 -0.23 -6.27 1.31
C ALA A 8 -1.00 -6.13 -0.01
N SER A 9 -1.11 -7.20 -0.81
CA SER A 9 -1.89 -7.19 -2.07
C SER A 9 -3.39 -7.02 -1.84
N VAL A 10 -3.96 -7.68 -0.82
CA VAL A 10 -5.37 -7.53 -0.47
C VAL A 10 -5.67 -6.09 -0.02
N LYS A 11 -4.83 -5.52 0.86
CA LYS A 11 -4.99 -4.14 1.33
C LYS A 11 -4.89 -3.13 0.18
N SER A 12 -3.91 -3.29 -0.71
CA SER A 12 -3.70 -2.35 -1.82
C SER A 12 -4.82 -2.42 -2.88
N VAL A 13 -5.39 -3.61 -3.14
CA VAL A 13 -6.55 -3.76 -4.03
C VAL A 13 -7.80 -3.10 -3.44
N LEU A 14 -8.05 -3.28 -2.14
CA LEU A 14 -9.17 -2.62 -1.46
C LEU A 14 -9.04 -1.10 -1.51
N LEU A 15 -7.83 -0.58 -1.25
CA LEU A 15 -7.55 0.85 -1.36
C LEU A 15 -7.75 1.35 -2.80
N CYS A 16 -7.27 0.61 -3.80
CA CYS A 16 -7.45 0.93 -5.22
C CYS A 16 -8.94 1.00 -5.63
N GLY A 17 -9.76 0.07 -5.14
CA GLY A 17 -11.22 0.10 -5.34
C GLY A 17 -11.89 1.31 -4.69
N ALA A 18 -11.50 1.63 -3.45
CA ALA A 18 -11.99 2.81 -2.75
C ALA A 18 -11.58 4.11 -3.46
N GLU A 19 -10.37 4.19 -4.04
CA GLU A 19 -9.95 5.33 -4.87
C GLU A 19 -10.81 5.49 -6.11
N ALA A 20 -11.06 4.40 -6.84
CA ALA A 20 -11.87 4.43 -8.05
C ALA A 20 -13.28 4.97 -7.76
N GLN A 21 -13.85 4.54 -6.62
CA GLN A 21 -15.15 5.02 -6.18
C GLN A 21 -15.11 6.49 -5.76
N LEU A 22 -14.08 6.92 -5.04
CA LEU A 22 -13.91 8.31 -4.63
C LEU A 22 -13.76 9.25 -5.84
N ILE A 23 -12.97 8.87 -6.85
CA ILE A 23 -12.83 9.60 -8.11
C ILE A 23 -14.18 9.73 -8.82
N ALA A 24 -14.95 8.65 -8.90
CA ALA A 24 -16.29 8.67 -9.48
C ALA A 24 -17.22 9.62 -8.71
N THR A 25 -17.14 9.63 -7.38
CA THR A 25 -17.95 10.49 -6.52
C THR A 25 -17.59 11.98 -6.69
N ILE A 26 -16.29 12.30 -6.76
CA ILE A 26 -15.79 13.66 -6.99
C ILE A 26 -16.26 14.18 -8.35
N LYS A 27 -16.13 13.37 -9.41
CA LYS A 27 -16.59 13.76 -10.75
C LYS A 27 -18.12 13.85 -10.84
N GLY A 28 -18.84 12.99 -10.13
CA GLY A 28 -20.30 12.97 -10.10
C GLY A 28 -20.92 14.17 -9.38
N ASN A 29 -20.28 14.69 -8.34
CA ASN A 29 -20.75 15.85 -7.58
C ASN A 29 -20.46 17.21 -8.22
N GLY A 30 -19.71 17.23 -9.34
CA GLY A 30 -19.37 18.47 -10.03
C GLY A 30 -18.28 19.30 -9.31
N GLN A 31 -17.83 20.38 -9.96
CA GLN A 31 -16.79 21.25 -9.43
C GLN A 31 -17.37 22.14 -8.30
N PRO A 32 -16.82 22.10 -7.07
CA PRO A 32 -17.32 22.93 -5.98
C PRO A 32 -17.00 24.41 -6.20
N ASP A 33 -17.97 25.29 -5.90
CA ASP A 33 -17.91 26.74 -6.15
C ASP A 33 -16.77 27.46 -5.41
N LYS A 34 -16.22 26.87 -4.34
CA LYS A 34 -15.32 27.57 -3.42
C LYS A 34 -13.87 27.67 -3.89
N SER A 35 -13.39 26.75 -4.72
CA SER A 35 -11.99 26.77 -5.19
C SER A 35 -11.71 25.75 -6.30
N VAL A 36 -11.51 26.25 -7.52
CA VAL A 36 -11.05 25.46 -8.69
C VAL A 36 -9.69 24.79 -8.45
N GLY A 37 -8.80 25.48 -7.72
CA GLY A 37 -7.46 24.99 -7.41
C GLY A 37 -7.46 23.75 -6.52
N ALA A 38 -8.16 23.80 -5.38
CA ALA A 38 -8.32 22.66 -4.47
C ALA A 38 -8.96 21.45 -5.15
N TYR A 39 -9.96 21.66 -6.02
CA TYR A 39 -10.58 20.56 -6.77
C TYR A 39 -9.58 19.86 -7.71
N ARG A 40 -8.78 20.63 -8.47
CA ARG A 40 -7.74 20.07 -9.36
C ARG A 40 -6.65 19.34 -8.57
N PHE A 41 -6.23 19.92 -7.44
CA PHE A 41 -5.23 19.30 -6.56
C PHE A 41 -5.75 17.99 -5.98
N LEU A 42 -7.01 17.96 -5.52
CA LEU A 42 -7.66 16.78 -4.99
C LEU A 42 -7.73 15.67 -6.05
N LEU A 43 -8.08 16.01 -7.29
CA LEU A 43 -8.18 15.07 -8.40
C LEU A 43 -6.81 14.53 -8.84
N LEU A 44 -5.77 15.38 -8.84
CA LEU A 44 -4.38 14.94 -9.03
C LEU A 44 -3.93 13.97 -7.93
N LEU A 45 -4.29 14.27 -6.69
CA LEU A 45 -3.95 13.47 -5.53
C LEU A 45 -4.62 12.09 -5.58
N SER A 46 -5.89 12.01 -6.02
CA SER A 46 -6.60 10.74 -6.22
C SER A 46 -5.90 9.86 -7.27
N TYR A 47 -5.49 10.46 -8.39
CA TYR A 47 -4.78 9.72 -9.43
C TYR A 47 -3.41 9.24 -8.95
N ALA A 48 -2.69 10.06 -8.19
CA ALA A 48 -1.43 9.67 -7.58
C ALA A 48 -1.63 8.50 -6.60
N ALA A 49 -2.64 8.59 -5.72
CA ALA A 49 -2.97 7.54 -4.76
C ALA A 49 -3.32 6.21 -5.46
N PHE A 50 -4.13 6.28 -6.53
CA PHE A 50 -4.47 5.13 -7.35
C PHE A 50 -3.23 4.47 -7.97
N ILE A 51 -2.33 5.26 -8.56
CA ILE A 51 -1.10 4.75 -9.17
C ILE A 51 -0.22 4.08 -8.11
N PHE A 52 -0.02 4.72 -6.95
CA PHE A 52 0.81 4.14 -5.88
C PHE A 52 0.23 2.83 -5.34
N ASN A 53 -1.08 2.76 -5.12
CA ASN A 53 -1.76 1.54 -4.67
C ASN A 53 -1.72 0.43 -5.74
N ALA A 54 -1.86 0.78 -7.03
CA ALA A 54 -1.74 -0.17 -8.13
C ALA A 54 -0.30 -0.71 -8.27
N SER A 55 0.72 0.14 -8.16
CA SER A 55 2.13 -0.25 -8.17
C SER A 55 2.50 -1.13 -6.97
N ALA A 56 1.98 -0.83 -5.78
CA ALA A 56 2.12 -1.69 -4.60
C ALA A 56 1.49 -3.08 -4.84
N THR A 57 0.30 -3.11 -5.45
CA THR A 57 -0.38 -4.37 -5.80
C THR A 57 0.47 -5.22 -6.75
N LEU A 58 0.95 -4.63 -7.85
CA LEU A 58 1.79 -5.32 -8.83
C LEU A 58 3.08 -5.85 -8.20
N THR A 59 3.73 -5.05 -7.37
CA THR A 59 4.96 -5.45 -6.67
C THR A 59 4.69 -6.60 -5.72
N SER A 60 3.57 -6.57 -4.99
CA SER A 60 3.18 -7.63 -4.06
C SER A 60 2.84 -8.94 -4.79
N LEU A 61 2.15 -8.87 -5.94
CA LEU A 61 1.92 -10.03 -6.81
C LEU A 61 3.24 -10.62 -7.31
N LEU A 62 4.17 -9.78 -7.76
CA LEU A 62 5.49 -10.22 -8.22
C LEU A 62 6.30 -10.88 -7.09
N MET A 63 6.17 -10.39 -5.84
CA MET A 63 6.76 -11.04 -4.67
C MET A 63 6.13 -12.41 -4.40
N ILE A 64 4.80 -12.55 -4.52
CA ILE A 64 4.09 -13.82 -4.36
C ILE A 64 4.54 -14.83 -5.43
N ASP A 65 4.65 -14.40 -6.69
CA ASP A 65 5.10 -15.27 -7.78
C ASP A 65 6.54 -15.77 -7.53
N ARG A 66 7.44 -14.87 -7.10
CA ARG A 66 8.82 -15.25 -6.76
C ARG A 66 8.88 -16.17 -5.54
N LEU A 67 8.03 -15.96 -4.53
CA LEU A 67 7.89 -16.85 -3.36
C LEU A 67 7.39 -18.24 -3.77
N GLY A 68 6.44 -18.33 -4.70
CA GLY A 68 5.87 -19.58 -5.20
C GLY A 68 6.91 -20.49 -5.89
N ASP A 69 7.97 -19.90 -6.43
CA ASP A 69 9.06 -20.65 -7.08
C ASP A 69 10.16 -21.14 -6.12
N ILE A 70 10.22 -20.64 -4.88
CA ILE A 70 11.18 -21.07 -3.85
C ILE A 70 11.12 -22.58 -3.58
N PRO A 71 9.96 -23.22 -3.33
CA PRO A 71 9.91 -24.67 -3.06
C PRO A 71 10.38 -25.52 -4.26
N LYS A 72 10.19 -25.04 -5.50
CA LYS A 72 10.71 -25.73 -6.70
C LYS A 72 12.24 -25.68 -6.74
N ARG A 73 12.81 -24.50 -6.49
CA ARG A 73 14.28 -24.31 -6.43
C ARG A 73 14.90 -25.05 -5.25
N ALA A 74 14.21 -25.07 -4.11
CA ALA A 74 14.58 -25.84 -2.93
C ALA A 74 14.71 -27.34 -3.23
N ARG A 75 13.70 -27.91 -3.88
CA ARG A 75 13.69 -29.33 -4.28
C ARG A 75 14.82 -29.68 -5.25
N LEU A 76 15.15 -28.79 -6.18
CA LEU A 76 16.26 -29.02 -7.13
C LEU A 76 17.62 -28.94 -6.44
N ARG A 77 17.81 -27.99 -5.51
CA ARG A 77 19.10 -27.76 -4.83
C ARG A 77 19.39 -28.78 -3.73
N TYR A 78 18.39 -29.19 -2.97
CA TYR A 78 18.51 -30.18 -1.89
C TYR A 78 18.19 -31.61 -2.34
N ARG A 79 18.13 -31.88 -3.64
CA ARG A 79 17.92 -33.23 -4.18
C ARG A 79 19.01 -34.22 -3.72
N ASN A 80 20.23 -33.74 -3.56
CA ASN A 80 21.40 -34.57 -3.23
C ASN A 80 22.04 -34.23 -1.87
N HIS A 81 21.55 -33.21 -1.16
CA HIS A 81 22.06 -32.81 0.16
C HIS A 81 20.89 -32.51 1.10
N PRO A 82 20.86 -33.05 2.33
CA PRO A 82 19.80 -32.74 3.29
C PRO A 82 19.84 -31.24 3.64
N PRO A 83 18.68 -30.58 3.78
CA PRO A 83 18.63 -29.17 4.11
C PRO A 83 19.19 -28.95 5.53
N PRO A 84 20.08 -27.97 5.74
CA PRO A 84 20.49 -27.59 7.08
C PRO A 84 19.27 -27.01 7.82
N LEU A 85 19.14 -27.31 9.12
CA LEU A 85 18.13 -26.74 10.02
C LEU A 85 18.45 -25.26 10.27
N VAL A 86 18.29 -24.43 9.24
CA VAL A 86 18.57 -23.00 9.32
C VAL A 86 17.29 -22.23 9.55
N ARG A 87 17.38 -21.22 10.43
CA ARG A 87 16.33 -20.25 10.73
C ARG A 87 15.76 -19.67 9.42
N MET A 88 14.43 -19.57 9.34
CA MET A 88 13.68 -19.16 8.15
C MET A 88 14.21 -17.87 7.48
N ASP A 89 14.81 -16.98 8.26
CA ASP A 89 15.27 -15.66 7.84
C ASP A 89 16.52 -15.74 6.94
N HIS A 90 17.42 -16.69 7.21
CA HIS A 90 18.66 -16.88 6.42
C HIS A 90 18.45 -17.73 5.16
N LEU A 91 17.33 -18.47 5.08
CA LEU A 91 17.00 -19.23 3.87
C LEU A 91 16.85 -18.30 2.64
N LEU A 92 16.36 -17.07 2.82
CA LEU A 92 16.19 -16.13 1.70
C LEU A 92 17.52 -15.55 1.19
N GLU A 93 18.49 -15.33 2.07
CA GLU A 93 19.86 -14.99 1.65
C GLU A 93 20.50 -16.15 0.90
N ASP A 94 20.36 -17.39 1.41
CA ASP A 94 20.92 -18.59 0.78
C ASP A 94 20.30 -18.93 -0.58
N TYR A 95 19.03 -18.58 -0.82
CA TYR A 95 18.36 -18.74 -2.12
C TYR A 95 18.73 -17.66 -3.17
N GLY A 96 19.66 -16.75 -2.85
CA GLY A 96 20.19 -15.75 -3.80
C GLY A 96 19.28 -14.54 -3.98
N VAL A 97 18.46 -14.24 -2.98
CA VAL A 97 17.38 -13.24 -3.04
C VAL A 97 17.77 -12.01 -2.19
N GLY A 98 19.04 -11.60 -2.22
CA GLY A 98 19.57 -10.60 -1.28
C GLY A 98 19.18 -9.14 -1.58
N GLY A 99 19.59 -8.60 -2.72
CA GLY A 99 19.43 -7.16 -3.03
C GLY A 99 18.11 -6.78 -3.71
N ALA A 100 17.67 -7.57 -4.70
CA ALA A 100 16.45 -7.25 -5.44
C ALA A 100 15.19 -7.40 -4.58
N TRP A 101 15.20 -8.32 -3.61
CA TRP A 101 14.06 -8.57 -2.73
C TRP A 101 13.88 -7.53 -1.65
N THR A 102 14.96 -7.10 -1.01
CA THR A 102 14.94 -5.98 -0.07
C THR A 102 14.49 -4.72 -0.78
N TRP A 103 14.95 -4.49 -2.01
CA TRP A 103 14.46 -3.40 -2.85
C TRP A 103 12.96 -3.52 -3.17
N MET A 104 12.48 -4.69 -3.62
CA MET A 104 11.06 -4.91 -3.91
C MET A 104 10.18 -4.78 -2.67
N LYS A 105 10.60 -5.32 -1.52
CA LYS A 105 9.93 -5.16 -0.23
C LYS A 105 9.82 -3.68 0.13
N ASN A 106 10.93 -2.95 0.04
CA ASN A 106 10.96 -1.53 0.37
C ASN A 106 10.11 -0.71 -0.61
N HIS A 107 10.17 -0.99 -1.91
CA HIS A 107 9.33 -0.33 -2.92
C HIS A 107 7.84 -0.59 -2.69
N CYS A 108 7.47 -1.82 -2.36
CA CYS A 108 6.10 -2.19 -2.02
C CYS A 108 5.61 -1.43 -0.78
N LEU A 109 6.43 -1.39 0.29
CA LEU A 109 6.10 -0.70 1.53
C LEU A 109 5.97 0.82 1.29
N CYS A 110 6.97 1.45 0.65
CA CYS A 110 6.97 2.87 0.35
C CYS A 110 5.76 3.28 -0.51
N SER A 111 5.41 2.48 -1.51
CA SER A 111 4.25 2.77 -2.37
C SER A 111 2.92 2.63 -1.62
N LEU A 112 2.79 1.62 -0.74
CA LEU A 112 1.62 1.45 0.10
C LEU A 112 1.45 2.62 1.09
N VAL A 113 2.55 3.04 1.72
CA VAL A 113 2.60 4.18 2.64
C VAL A 113 2.21 5.47 1.90
N ALA A 114 2.86 5.74 0.76
CA ALA A 114 2.58 6.93 -0.04
C ALA A 114 1.11 6.98 -0.50
N GLY A 115 0.55 5.84 -0.94
CA GLY A 115 -0.87 5.72 -1.29
C GLY A 115 -1.80 6.00 -0.12
N GLY A 116 -1.53 5.43 1.06
CA GLY A 116 -2.30 5.68 2.28
C GLY A 116 -2.29 7.15 2.73
N TRP A 117 -1.12 7.82 2.64
CA TRP A 117 -1.01 9.25 2.93
C TRP A 117 -1.79 10.11 1.93
N CYS A 118 -1.73 9.78 0.64
CA CYS A 118 -2.52 10.47 -0.37
C CYS A 118 -4.03 10.32 -0.11
N MET A 119 -4.48 9.12 0.28
CA MET A 119 -5.87 8.89 0.70
C MET A 119 -6.29 9.79 1.85
N ALA A 120 -5.50 9.80 2.94
CA ALA A 120 -5.83 10.57 4.12
C ALA A 120 -5.94 12.07 3.81
N LEU A 121 -4.99 12.60 3.02
CA LEU A 121 -5.01 13.98 2.55
C LEU A 121 -6.22 14.27 1.67
N GLN A 122 -6.59 13.36 0.77
CA GLN A 122 -7.74 13.53 -0.11
C GLN A 122 -9.06 13.58 0.67
N VAL A 123 -9.25 12.65 1.62
CA VAL A 123 -10.44 12.61 2.49
C VAL A 123 -10.52 13.89 3.34
N PHE A 124 -9.39 14.36 3.87
CA PHE A 124 -9.33 15.62 4.61
C PHE A 124 -9.70 16.83 3.75
N LEU A 125 -9.13 16.95 2.55
CA LEU A 125 -9.43 18.05 1.62
C LEU A 125 -10.88 18.02 1.15
N TRP A 126 -11.42 16.83 0.87
CA TRP A 126 -12.82 16.66 0.52
C TRP A 126 -13.74 17.10 1.67
N SER A 127 -13.42 16.68 2.88
CA SER A 127 -14.18 17.06 4.06
C SER A 127 -14.11 18.55 4.37
N PHE A 128 -13.01 19.22 4.03
CA PHE A 128 -12.87 20.67 4.20
C PHE A 128 -13.74 21.45 3.20
N GLN A 129 -14.02 20.88 2.03
CA GLN A 129 -14.93 21.49 1.06
C GLN A 129 -16.41 21.32 1.41
N GLN A 130 -16.76 20.34 2.25
CA GLN A 130 -18.11 20.22 2.79
C GLN A 130 -18.29 21.20 3.96
N ASP A 131 -19.17 22.18 3.79
CA ASP A 131 -19.41 23.27 4.77
C ASP A 131 -19.91 22.83 6.14
N ALA A 132 -20.20 21.54 6.32
CA ALA A 132 -20.60 20.99 7.59
C ALA A 132 -19.39 20.84 8.52
N THR A 133 -19.28 21.73 9.52
CA THR A 133 -18.30 21.63 10.61
C THR A 133 -18.33 20.28 11.32
N ALA A 134 -19.49 19.64 11.34
CA ALA A 134 -19.70 18.30 11.87
C ALA A 134 -18.92 17.19 11.13
N VAL A 135 -18.45 17.42 9.90
CA VAL A 135 -17.77 16.40 9.07
C VAL A 135 -16.25 16.52 9.14
N TRP A 136 -15.69 17.74 9.14
CA TRP A 136 -14.22 17.90 9.13
C TRP A 136 -13.58 17.52 10.46
N ILE A 137 -14.25 17.76 11.59
CA ILE A 137 -13.73 17.41 12.92
C ILE A 137 -13.52 15.90 13.09
N PRO A 138 -14.54 15.03 12.88
CA PRO A 138 -14.33 13.59 12.99
C PRO A 138 -13.35 13.06 11.94
N THR A 139 -13.34 13.64 10.74
CA THR A 139 -12.36 13.29 9.69
C THR A 139 -10.93 13.59 10.13
N ALA A 140 -10.67 14.75 10.74
CA ALA A 140 -9.35 15.12 11.23
C ALA A 140 -8.87 14.16 12.35
N ILE A 141 -9.78 13.80 13.27
CA ILE A 141 -9.50 12.85 14.36
C ILE A 141 -9.15 11.48 13.77
N LEU A 142 -9.93 10.99 12.80
CA LEU A 142 -9.65 9.73 12.12
C LEU A 142 -8.31 9.73 11.39
N CYS A 143 -7.94 10.83 10.72
CA CYS A 143 -6.63 10.96 10.09
C CYS A 143 -5.50 10.87 11.14
N VAL A 144 -5.60 11.59 12.26
CA VAL A 144 -4.58 11.56 13.33
C VAL A 144 -4.46 10.17 13.94
N PHE A 145 -5.58 9.53 14.29
CA PHE A 145 -5.58 8.18 14.85
C PHE A 145 -5.06 7.15 13.85
N GLY A 146 -5.47 7.22 12.58
CA GLY A 146 -4.99 6.35 11.52
C GLY A 146 -3.48 6.47 11.29
N ILE A 147 -2.96 7.69 11.26
CA ILE A 147 -1.52 7.96 11.15
C ILE A 147 -0.77 7.41 12.38
N SER A 148 -1.31 7.58 13.59
CA SER A 148 -0.66 7.09 14.81
C SER A 148 -0.59 5.56 14.88
N LEU A 149 -1.63 4.85 14.44
CA LEU A 149 -1.60 3.39 14.30
C LEU A 149 -0.55 2.92 13.27
N TRP A 150 -0.34 3.73 12.23
CA TRP A 150 0.66 3.45 11.21
C TRP A 150 2.11 3.52 11.75
N PHE A 151 2.40 4.50 12.61
CA PHE A 151 3.70 4.61 13.28
C PHE A 151 3.98 3.47 14.25
N VAL A 152 2.94 2.93 14.90
CA VAL A 152 3.07 1.74 15.76
C VAL A 152 3.43 0.52 14.91
N PHE A 153 2.75 0.33 13.77
CA PHE A 153 3.00 -0.80 12.88
C PHE A 153 4.43 -0.78 12.27
N LEU A 154 4.95 0.41 11.93
CA LEU A 154 6.32 0.59 11.44
C LEU A 154 7.40 0.31 12.50
N LYS A 155 7.06 0.29 13.79
CA LYS A 155 8.01 0.08 14.89
C LYS A 155 8.21 -1.40 15.22
N GLU A 156 7.30 -2.26 14.79
CA GLU A 156 7.36 -3.71 15.06
C GLU A 156 8.13 -4.51 14.00
N ASP A 157 8.46 -3.89 12.85
CA ASP A 157 9.28 -4.45 11.76
C ASP A 157 10.76 -4.01 11.84
#